data_AF-A0A374BS37-F1
#
_entry.id   AF-A0A374BS37-F1
#
_cell.length_a   1.000
_cell.length_b   1.000
_cell.length_c   1.000
_cell.angle_alpha   90.00
_cell.angle_beta   90.00
_cell.angle_gamma   90.00
#
_symmetry.space_group_name_H-M   'P 1'
#
loop_
_entity.id
_entity.type
_entity.pdbx_description
1 polymer ?
#
loop_
_entity_poly.entity_id
_entity_poly.type
_entity_poly.pdbx_seq_one_letter_code
_entity_poly.pdbx_strand_id
1 'polypeptide(L)'
;MNNNQLAEVAKILGVSEDSISVMNDEIKNSMTAVFETVAIRNDEDKKIVFEALDDLWQKGSVYIGLDEVAKSTGILLVTLRSLDYDTQQTIVYEYMMDSSQTERFYDLVNKALAVSELGNVAKLIGVPVRELRPLPRRIQENICGAYTMEYDADSTNTDLIDHIREMIAP
;
A
#
# COMPACT_ATOMS: atom_id res chain seq x y z
N MET A 1 -15.54 11.23 11.43
CA MET A 1 -16.79 11.23 10.64
C MET A 1 -18.00 11.17 11.56
N ASN A 2 -18.95 12.11 11.43
CA ASN A 2 -20.24 12.06 12.15
C ASN A 2 -21.32 11.32 11.30
N ASN A 3 -22.47 10.99 11.90
CA ASN A 3 -23.52 10.22 11.23
C ASN A 3 -24.08 10.89 9.96
N ASN A 4 -24.17 12.22 9.94
CA ASN A 4 -24.65 12.94 8.74
C ASN A 4 -23.63 12.84 7.60
N GLN A 5 -22.34 12.98 7.91
CA GLN A 5 -21.26 12.80 6.94
C GLN A 5 -21.21 11.37 6.42
N LEU A 6 -21.40 10.38 7.30
CA LEU A 6 -21.46 8.97 6.92
C LEU A 6 -22.58 8.70 5.91
N ALA A 7 -23.79 9.16 6.21
CA ALA A 7 -24.96 8.98 5.34
C ALA A 7 -24.77 9.64 3.97
N GLU A 8 -24.20 10.86 3.92
CA GLU A 8 -24.00 11.56 2.65
C GLU A 8 -22.86 10.93 1.83
N VAL A 9 -21.76 10.50 2.45
CA VAL A 9 -20.68 9.76 1.77
C VAL A 9 -21.21 8.44 1.21
N ALA A 10 -21.97 7.67 2.01
CA ALA A 10 -22.58 6.42 1.58
C ALA A 10 -23.49 6.63 0.35
N LYS A 11 -24.29 7.71 0.38
CA LYS A 11 -25.17 8.09 -0.72
C LYS A 11 -24.42 8.51 -1.98
N ILE A 12 -23.34 9.29 -1.87
CA ILE A 12 -22.50 9.68 -3.01
C ILE A 12 -21.90 8.44 -3.68
N LEU A 13 -21.39 7.51 -2.87
CA LEU A 13 -20.76 6.28 -3.34
C LEU A 13 -21.76 5.22 -3.82
N GLY A 14 -23.03 5.32 -3.42
CA GLY A 14 -24.03 4.30 -3.71
C GLY A 14 -23.81 2.99 -2.93
N VAL A 15 -23.18 3.07 -1.74
CA VAL A 15 -22.91 1.93 -0.85
C VAL A 15 -23.71 2.04 0.44
N SER A 16 -23.72 1.00 1.27
CA SER A 16 -24.36 1.06 2.58
C SER A 16 -23.53 1.86 3.59
N GLU A 17 -24.18 2.54 4.53
CA GLU A 17 -23.50 3.18 5.66
C GLU A 17 -22.66 2.18 6.45
N ASP A 18 -23.15 0.94 6.59
CA ASP A 18 -22.45 -0.14 7.27
C ASP A 18 -21.07 -0.40 6.66
N SER A 19 -20.96 -0.39 5.33
CA SER A 19 -19.71 -0.62 4.58
C SER A 19 -18.62 0.39 4.96
N ILE A 20 -19.00 1.63 5.25
CA ILE A 20 -18.08 2.69 5.67
C ILE A 20 -17.89 2.68 7.20
N SER A 21 -18.94 2.33 7.95
CA SER A 21 -18.95 2.35 9.42
C SER A 21 -17.92 1.41 10.05
N VAL A 22 -17.57 0.30 9.37
CA VAL A 22 -16.58 -0.68 9.84
C VAL A 22 -15.14 -0.30 9.48
N MET A 23 -14.94 0.70 8.64
CA MET A 23 -13.61 1.18 8.26
C MET A 23 -12.88 1.79 9.46
N ASN A 24 -11.55 1.76 9.41
CA ASN A 24 -10.73 2.36 10.45
C ASN A 24 -10.81 3.90 10.45
N ASP A 25 -10.35 4.51 11.54
CA ASP A 25 -10.43 5.97 11.71
C ASP A 25 -9.59 6.74 10.68
N GLU A 26 -8.47 6.18 10.23
CA GLU A 26 -7.64 6.78 9.18
C GLU A 26 -8.47 7.04 7.91
N ILE A 27 -9.15 6.01 7.39
CA ILE A 27 -9.97 6.11 6.19
C ILE A 27 -11.16 7.05 6.41
N LYS A 28 -11.86 6.91 7.55
CA LYS A 28 -13.01 7.78 7.88
C LYS A 28 -12.60 9.25 8.00
N ASN A 29 -11.43 9.54 8.56
CA ASN A 29 -10.92 10.90 8.69
C ASN A 29 -10.53 11.47 7.32
N SER A 30 -9.88 10.67 6.45
CA SER A 30 -9.61 11.08 5.07
C SER A 30 -10.88 11.35 4.27
N MET A 31 -11.90 10.49 4.38
CA MET A 31 -13.21 10.71 3.73
C MET A 31 -13.89 11.98 4.24
N THR A 32 -13.81 12.23 5.55
CA THR A 32 -14.34 13.46 6.18
C THR A 32 -13.65 14.69 5.59
N ALA A 33 -12.32 14.66 5.44
CA ALA A 33 -11.57 15.75 4.85
C ALA A 33 -11.93 16.01 3.38
N VAL A 34 -12.07 14.95 2.55
CA VAL A 34 -12.53 15.09 1.16
C VAL A 34 -13.90 15.76 1.11
N PHE A 35 -14.83 15.30 1.95
CA PHE A 35 -16.18 15.85 2.01
C PHE A 35 -16.22 17.32 2.46
N GLU A 36 -15.37 17.72 3.41
CA GLU A 36 -15.32 19.08 3.95
C GLU A 36 -14.59 20.08 3.04
N THR A 37 -13.66 19.61 2.22
CA THR A 37 -12.78 20.50 1.42
C THR A 37 -13.35 20.85 0.05
N VAL A 38 -14.18 20.01 -0.54
CA VAL A 38 -14.70 20.26 -1.89
C VAL A 38 -16.10 20.88 -1.84
N ALA A 39 -16.16 22.17 -2.19
CA ALA A 39 -17.43 22.84 -2.42
C ALA A 39 -18.01 22.38 -3.78
N ILE A 40 -18.96 21.45 -3.75
CA ILE A 40 -19.63 20.92 -4.95
C ILE A 40 -20.49 22.03 -5.59
N ARG A 41 -20.07 22.56 -6.74
CA ARG A 41 -20.78 23.63 -7.47
C ARG A 41 -21.30 23.17 -8.82
N ASN A 42 -20.66 22.17 -9.43
CA ASN A 42 -21.02 21.63 -10.73
C ASN A 42 -20.85 20.10 -10.74
N ASP A 43 -21.16 19.47 -11.88
CA ASP A 43 -21.07 18.01 -12.03
C ASP A 43 -19.62 17.50 -12.10
N GLU A 44 -18.66 18.32 -12.51
CA GLU A 44 -17.24 17.97 -12.48
C GLU A 44 -16.75 17.88 -11.02
N ASP A 45 -17.14 18.83 -10.16
CA ASP A 45 -16.81 18.78 -8.73
C ASP A 45 -17.41 17.52 -8.06
N LYS A 46 -18.64 17.13 -8.45
CA LYS A 46 -19.26 15.88 -7.95
C LYS A 46 -18.43 14.67 -8.35
N LYS A 47 -17.97 14.62 -9.61
CA LYS A 47 -17.17 13.53 -10.12
C LYS A 47 -15.83 13.42 -9.36
N ILE A 48 -15.15 14.55 -9.14
CA ILE A 48 -13.90 14.58 -8.37
C ILE A 48 -14.10 14.09 -6.94
N VAL A 49 -15.18 14.52 -6.27
CA VAL A 49 -15.51 14.05 -4.91
C VAL A 49 -15.83 12.55 -4.92
N PHE A 50 -16.61 12.09 -5.88
CA PHE A 50 -16.93 10.67 -6.02
C PHE A 50 -15.67 9.82 -6.20
N GLU A 51 -14.79 10.16 -7.15
CA GLU A 51 -13.55 9.42 -7.41
C GLU A 51 -12.65 9.38 -6.17
N ALA A 52 -12.48 10.51 -5.47
CA ALA A 52 -11.67 10.57 -4.26
C ALA A 52 -12.26 9.74 -3.10
N LEU A 53 -13.59 9.75 -2.95
CA LEU A 53 -14.27 8.92 -1.94
C LEU A 53 -14.22 7.43 -2.32
N ASP A 54 -14.33 7.09 -3.61
CA ASP A 54 -14.31 5.71 -4.10
C ASP A 54 -12.92 5.09 -3.89
N ASP A 55 -11.85 5.83 -4.20
CA ASP A 55 -10.47 5.40 -3.91
C ASP A 55 -10.26 5.10 -2.43
N LEU A 56 -10.78 5.97 -1.55
CA LEU A 56 -10.71 5.77 -0.10
C LEU A 56 -11.56 4.58 0.36
N TRP A 57 -12.72 4.36 -0.25
CA TRP A 57 -13.59 3.24 0.07
C TRP A 57 -12.98 1.91 -0.34
N GLN A 58 -12.40 1.83 -1.54
CA GLN A 58 -11.65 0.67 -2.00
C GLN A 58 -10.46 0.38 -1.06
N LYS A 59 -9.68 1.41 -0.71
CA LYS A 59 -8.56 1.28 0.24
C LYS A 59 -9.01 0.81 1.62
N GLY A 60 -10.12 1.34 2.13
CA GLY A 60 -10.72 0.90 3.38
C GLY A 60 -11.16 -0.56 3.34
N SER A 61 -11.72 -1.01 2.22
CA SER A 61 -12.12 -2.41 2.02
C SER A 61 -10.92 -3.34 2.02
N VAL A 62 -9.81 -2.95 1.39
CA VAL A 62 -8.54 -3.70 1.46
C VAL A 62 -8.03 -3.79 2.90
N TYR A 63 -8.06 -2.69 3.66
CA TYR A 63 -7.61 -2.70 5.06
C TYR A 63 -8.44 -3.62 5.95
N ILE A 64 -9.76 -3.73 5.71
CA ILE A 64 -10.62 -4.70 6.40
C ILE A 64 -10.19 -6.12 6.04
N GLY A 65 -9.99 -6.42 4.75
CA GLY A 65 -9.50 -7.73 4.32
C GLY A 65 -8.14 -8.09 4.93
N LEU A 66 -7.21 -7.14 5.03
CA LEU A 66 -5.90 -7.38 5.67
C LEU A 66 -6.03 -7.68 7.16
N ASP A 67 -7.00 -7.10 7.86
CA ASP A 67 -7.27 -7.43 9.27
C ASP A 67 -7.76 -8.87 9.42
N GLU A 68 -8.61 -9.35 8.51
CA GLU A 68 -9.03 -10.77 8.46
C GLU A 68 -7.85 -11.70 8.15
N VAL A 69 -7.01 -11.36 7.17
CA VAL A 69 -5.80 -12.10 6.83
C VAL A 69 -4.87 -12.18 8.04
N ALA A 70 -4.64 -11.06 8.74
CA ALA A 70 -3.79 -11.02 9.93
C ALA A 70 -4.31 -11.96 11.03
N LYS A 71 -5.62 -11.92 11.31
CA LYS A 71 -6.28 -12.78 12.31
C LYS A 71 -6.19 -14.26 11.95
N SER A 72 -6.34 -14.60 10.66
CA SER A 72 -6.36 -15.99 10.20
C SER A 72 -4.97 -16.59 10.10
N THR A 73 -3.99 -15.83 9.62
CA THR A 73 -2.64 -16.32 9.32
C THR A 73 -1.64 -16.11 10.47
N GLY A 74 -1.89 -15.14 11.34
CA GLY A 74 -0.92 -14.71 12.37
C GLY A 74 0.15 -13.73 11.85
N ILE A 75 0.10 -13.33 10.58
CA ILE A 75 0.96 -12.26 10.05
C ILE A 75 0.54 -10.93 10.70
N LEU A 76 1.50 -10.15 11.17
CA LEU A 76 1.21 -8.87 11.81
C LEU A 76 0.51 -7.91 10.83
N LEU A 77 -0.60 -7.31 11.26
CA LEU A 77 -1.33 -6.32 10.44
C LEU A 77 -0.43 -5.16 10.00
N VAL A 78 0.50 -4.73 10.87
CA VAL A 78 1.45 -3.66 10.52
C VAL A 78 2.37 -4.04 9.36
N THR A 79 2.76 -5.32 9.26
CA THR A 79 3.56 -5.85 8.14
C THR A 79 2.74 -5.89 6.86
N LEU A 80 1.48 -6.31 6.94
CA LEU A 80 0.58 -6.31 5.77
C LEU A 80 0.35 -4.88 5.24
N ARG A 81 0.13 -3.91 6.15
CA ARG A 81 -0.10 -2.51 5.80
C ARG A 81 1.16 -1.76 5.33
N SER A 82 2.36 -2.30 5.56
CA SER A 82 3.61 -1.70 5.07
C SER A 82 3.95 -2.08 3.62
N LEU A 83 3.29 -3.09 3.06
CA LEU A 83 3.47 -3.50 1.67
C LEU A 83 2.89 -2.43 0.72
N ASP A 84 3.32 -2.44 -0.53
CA ASP A 84 2.69 -1.60 -1.55
C ASP A 84 1.22 -2.01 -1.77
N TYR A 85 0.40 -1.06 -2.24
CA TYR A 85 -1.04 -1.25 -2.32
C TYR A 85 -1.46 -2.37 -3.29
N ASP A 86 -0.73 -2.58 -4.40
CA ASP A 86 -1.01 -3.66 -5.35
C ASP A 86 -0.80 -5.04 -4.69
N THR A 87 0.27 -5.17 -3.90
CA THR A 87 0.51 -6.38 -3.09
C THR A 87 -0.58 -6.57 -2.03
N GLN A 88 -0.98 -5.51 -1.33
CA GLN A 88 -2.07 -5.58 -0.34
C GLN A 88 -3.37 -6.09 -0.97
N GLN A 89 -3.75 -5.55 -2.13
CA GLN A 89 -4.91 -6.00 -2.89
C GLN A 89 -4.78 -7.47 -3.28
N THR A 90 -3.63 -7.89 -3.82
CA THR A 90 -3.38 -9.27 -4.22
C THR A 90 -3.59 -10.24 -3.06
N ILE A 91 -3.05 -9.91 -1.87
CA ILE A 91 -3.21 -10.74 -0.66
C ILE A 91 -4.69 -10.88 -0.29
N VAL A 92 -5.45 -9.78 -0.27
CA VAL A 92 -6.88 -9.81 0.06
C VAL A 92 -7.66 -10.62 -0.96
N TYR A 93 -7.41 -10.44 -2.26
CA TYR A 93 -8.08 -11.19 -3.31
C TYR A 93 -7.82 -12.69 -3.20
N GLU A 94 -6.57 -13.09 -3.00
CA GLU A 94 -6.24 -14.51 -2.84
C GLU A 94 -6.86 -15.11 -1.58
N TYR A 95 -6.91 -14.34 -0.48
CA TYR A 95 -7.57 -14.76 0.74
C TYR A 95 -9.09 -14.95 0.56
N MET A 96 -9.74 -14.04 -0.17
CA MET A 96 -11.16 -14.17 -0.50
C MET A 96 -11.45 -15.38 -1.41
N MET A 97 -10.50 -15.76 -2.27
CA MET A 97 -10.63 -16.94 -3.14
C MET A 97 -10.43 -18.24 -2.38
N ASP A 98 -9.39 -18.33 -1.54
CA ASP A 98 -9.10 -19.50 -0.73
C ASP A 98 -8.28 -19.13 0.51
N SER A 99 -8.98 -18.91 1.62
CA SER A 99 -8.38 -18.54 2.90
C SER A 99 -7.59 -19.67 3.57
N SER A 100 -7.64 -20.90 3.05
CA SER A 100 -6.97 -22.05 3.67
C SER A 100 -5.47 -22.15 3.36
N GLN A 101 -4.97 -21.39 2.38
CA GLN A 101 -3.59 -21.45 1.91
C GLN A 101 -2.64 -20.55 2.72
N THR A 102 -2.56 -20.79 4.04
CA THR A 102 -1.71 -19.97 4.94
C THR A 102 -0.26 -19.85 4.48
N GLU A 103 0.36 -20.94 4.02
CA GLU A 103 1.75 -20.95 3.52
C GLU A 103 1.95 -20.02 2.32
N ARG A 104 0.94 -19.92 1.45
CA ARG A 104 0.99 -19.05 0.27
C ARG A 104 0.98 -17.57 0.65
N PHE A 105 0.21 -17.19 1.68
CA PHE A 105 0.22 -15.81 2.17
C PHE A 105 1.58 -15.44 2.78
N TYR A 106 2.22 -16.37 3.51
CA TYR A 106 3.59 -16.15 3.97
C TYR A 106 4.58 -15.98 2.82
N ASP A 107 4.50 -16.82 1.78
CA ASP A 107 5.36 -16.71 0.60
C ASP A 107 5.17 -15.37 -0.12
N LEU A 108 3.92 -14.93 -0.35
CA LEU A 108 3.62 -13.62 -0.94
C LEU A 108 4.20 -12.47 -0.13
N VAL A 109 3.96 -12.46 1.19
CA VAL A 109 4.44 -11.41 2.08
C VAL A 109 5.97 -11.39 2.12
N ASN A 110 6.61 -12.54 2.29
CA ASN A 110 8.07 -12.64 2.32
C ASN A 110 8.70 -12.17 1.01
N LYS A 111 8.13 -12.56 -0.14
CA LYS A 111 8.54 -12.05 -1.44
C LYS A 111 8.45 -10.53 -1.45
N ALA A 112 7.29 -9.96 -1.13
CA ALA A 112 7.11 -8.51 -1.17
C ALA A 112 8.08 -7.75 -0.24
N LEU A 113 8.29 -8.25 0.98
CA LEU A 113 9.24 -7.67 1.94
C LEU A 113 10.67 -7.71 1.43
N ALA A 114 11.08 -8.77 0.73
CA ALA A 114 12.44 -8.89 0.20
C ALA A 114 12.83 -7.77 -0.79
N VAL A 115 11.83 -7.05 -1.33
CA VAL A 115 12.03 -5.93 -2.25
C VAL A 115 11.39 -4.62 -1.76
N SER A 116 11.00 -4.51 -0.48
CA SER A 116 10.30 -3.33 0.05
C SER A 116 11.13 -2.04 -0.07
N GLU A 117 12.45 -2.17 0.04
CA GLU A 117 13.38 -1.03 -0.01
C GLU A 117 13.74 -0.57 -1.42
N LEU A 118 13.15 -1.14 -2.48
CA LEU A 118 13.54 -0.84 -3.86
C LEU A 118 13.39 0.65 -4.20
N GLY A 119 12.38 1.30 -3.63
CA GLY A 119 12.18 2.74 -3.77
C GLY A 119 13.26 3.58 -3.08
N ASN A 120 13.78 3.14 -1.93
CA ASN A 120 14.85 3.82 -1.21
C ASN A 120 16.21 3.57 -1.86
N VAL A 121 16.45 2.35 -2.35
CA VAL A 121 17.60 2.02 -3.20
C VAL A 121 17.65 2.94 -4.42
N ALA A 122 16.54 3.08 -5.14
CA ALA A 122 16.44 3.93 -6.32
C ALA A 122 16.82 5.39 -6.02
N LYS A 123 16.31 5.94 -4.90
CA LYS A 123 16.67 7.28 -4.42
C LYS A 123 18.15 7.40 -4.09
N LEU A 124 18.72 6.41 -3.41
CA LEU A 124 20.12 6.41 -2.97
C LEU A 124 21.08 6.51 -4.16
N ILE A 125 20.85 5.73 -5.22
CA ILE A 125 21.75 5.71 -6.40
C ILE A 125 21.37 6.74 -7.48
N GLY A 126 20.27 7.47 -7.29
CA GLY A 126 19.82 8.54 -8.17
C GLY A 126 19.13 8.07 -9.45
N VAL A 127 18.40 6.95 -9.42
CA VAL A 127 17.67 6.42 -10.59
C VAL A 127 16.17 6.30 -10.31
N PRO A 128 15.30 6.33 -11.33
CA PRO A 128 13.88 6.00 -11.18
C PRO A 128 13.68 4.53 -10.76
N VAL A 129 12.80 4.27 -9.79
CA VAL A 129 12.46 2.88 -9.35
C VAL A 129 11.95 1.99 -10.50
N ARG A 130 11.33 2.60 -11.53
CA ARG A 130 10.87 1.89 -12.75
C ARG A 130 12.02 1.26 -13.55
N GLU A 131 13.26 1.68 -13.34
CA GLU A 131 14.43 1.07 -13.96
C GLU A 131 14.94 -0.13 -13.16
N LEU A 132 14.61 -0.21 -11.86
CA LEU A 132 14.98 -1.34 -11.01
C LEU A 132 13.95 -2.48 -11.05
N ARG A 133 12.66 -2.17 -11.21
CA ARG A 133 11.57 -3.16 -11.28
C ARG A 133 11.73 -4.26 -12.35
N PRO A 134 12.30 -4.00 -13.54
CA PRO A 134 12.52 -5.02 -14.55
C PRO A 134 13.72 -5.93 -14.27
N LEU A 135 14.59 -5.58 -13.32
CA LEU A 135 15.77 -6.39 -13.01
C LEU A 135 15.35 -7.79 -12.54
N PRO A 136 16.19 -8.82 -12.76
CA PRO A 136 15.95 -10.14 -12.18
C PRO A 136 15.66 -10.06 -10.69
N ARG A 137 14.68 -10.85 -10.21
CA ARG A 137 14.22 -10.81 -8.82
C ARG A 137 15.37 -10.91 -7.81
N ARG A 138 16.31 -11.81 -8.06
CA ARG A 138 17.52 -11.97 -7.25
C ARG A 138 18.35 -10.70 -7.14
N ILE A 139 18.46 -9.90 -8.22
CA ILE A 139 19.19 -8.63 -8.18
C ILE A 139 18.43 -7.61 -7.33
N GLN A 140 17.10 -7.52 -7.48
CA GLN A 140 16.27 -6.64 -6.65
C GLN A 140 16.41 -6.97 -5.15
N GLU A 141 16.38 -8.25 -4.79
CA GLU A 141 16.54 -8.71 -3.41
C GLU A 141 17.95 -8.39 -2.88
N ASN A 142 18.99 -8.61 -3.68
CA ASN A 142 20.36 -8.31 -3.29
C ASN A 142 20.57 -6.81 -3.01
N ILE A 143 20.07 -5.93 -3.88
CA ILE A 143 20.28 -4.48 -3.72
C ILE A 143 19.46 -3.93 -2.54
N CYS A 144 18.26 -4.46 -2.30
CA CYS A 144 17.46 -4.13 -1.10
C CYS A 144 18.11 -4.66 0.18
N GLY A 145 18.68 -5.86 0.13
CA GLY A 145 19.44 -6.45 1.23
C GLY A 145 20.66 -5.61 1.59
N ALA A 146 21.48 -5.25 0.60
CA ALA A 146 22.64 -4.37 0.79
C ALA A 146 22.23 -3.03 1.41
N TYR A 147 21.19 -2.39 0.88
CA TYR A 147 20.65 -1.15 1.45
C TYR A 147 20.24 -1.30 2.92
N THR A 148 19.48 -2.35 3.25
CA THR A 148 19.00 -2.57 4.61
C THR A 148 20.14 -2.82 5.60
N MET A 149 21.23 -3.44 5.13
CA MET A 149 22.36 -3.81 5.98
C MET A 149 23.41 -2.71 6.13
N GLU A 150 23.61 -1.88 5.10
CA GLU A 150 24.77 -0.97 5.01
C GLU A 150 24.40 0.51 5.00
N TYR A 151 23.12 0.85 4.77
CA TYR A 151 22.71 2.26 4.72
C TYR A 151 22.90 2.96 6.07
N ASP A 152 23.60 4.10 6.03
CA ASP A 152 23.81 4.98 7.18
C ASP A 152 23.33 6.38 6.84
N ALA A 153 22.35 6.89 7.61
CA ALA A 153 21.76 8.20 7.41
C ALA A 153 22.76 9.36 7.63
N ASP A 154 23.83 9.13 8.40
CA ASP A 154 24.85 10.12 8.74
C ASP A 154 26.07 10.06 7.79
N SER A 155 26.03 9.21 6.76
CA SER A 155 27.13 8.96 5.81
C SER A 155 26.78 9.38 4.38
N THR A 156 27.80 9.56 3.54
CA THR A 156 27.62 9.74 2.09
C THR A 156 27.23 8.44 1.38
N ASN A 157 27.36 7.29 2.05
CA ASN A 157 27.04 5.96 1.51
C ASN A 157 27.74 5.65 0.18
N THR A 158 28.92 6.22 -0.06
CA THR A 158 29.61 6.13 -1.36
C THR A 158 29.93 4.69 -1.75
N ASP A 159 30.47 3.89 -0.83
CA ASP A 159 30.80 2.49 -1.09
C ASP A 159 29.55 1.64 -1.39
N LEU A 160 28.46 1.87 -0.65
CA LEU A 160 27.17 1.22 -0.88
C LEU A 160 26.58 1.60 -2.25
N ILE A 161 26.65 2.88 -2.62
CA ILE A 161 26.19 3.38 -3.92
C ILE A 161 26.97 2.68 -5.04
N ASP A 162 28.30 2.61 -4.93
CA ASP A 162 29.14 1.98 -5.94
C ASP A 162 28.86 0.47 -6.02
N HIS A 163 28.73 -0.21 -4.87
CA HIS A 163 28.39 -1.64 -4.83
C HIS A 163 27.03 -1.94 -5.47
N ILE A 164 26.00 -1.14 -5.18
CA ILE A 164 24.68 -1.29 -5.81
C ILE A 164 24.76 -1.05 -7.32
N ARG A 165 25.52 -0.05 -7.76
CA ARG A 165 25.71 0.25 -9.19
C ARG A 165 26.42 -0.89 -9.93
N GLU A 166 27.38 -1.55 -9.30
CA GLU A 166 28.03 -2.74 -9.84
C GLU A 166 27.05 -3.91 -9.98
N MET A 167 26.17 -4.13 -9.00
CA MET A 167 25.18 -5.23 -9.05
C MET A 167 24.13 -5.08 -10.15
N ILE A 168 23.80 -3.85 -10.54
CA ILE A 168 22.81 -3.56 -11.60
C ILE A 168 23.44 -3.33 -12.98
N ALA A 169 24.78 -3.37 -13.07
CA ALA A 169 25.47 -3.25 -14.34
C ALA A 169 25.13 -4.44 -15.26
N PRO A 170 25.02 -4.23 -16.59
CA PRO A 170 24.66 -5.27 -17.55
C PRO A 170 25.62 -6.46 -17.62
#